data_AF-A0A817Q335-F1
#
_entry.id   AF-A0A817Q335-F1
#
_cell.length_a   1.000
_cell.length_b   1.000
_cell.length_c   1.000
_cell.angle_alpha   90.00
_cell.angle_beta   90.00
_cell.angle_gamma   90.00
#
_symmetry.space_group_name_H-M   'P 1'
#
loop_
_entity.id
_entity.type
_entity.pdbx_description
1 polymer ?
#
loop_
_entity_poly.entity_id
_entity_poly.type
_entity_poly.pdbx_seq_one_letter_code
_entity_poly.pdbx_strand_id
1 'polypeptide(L)'
;AAPDGITTVAPGGITTVAPGDITTVAPGGITTVAPGDITTVAPGGITTVAPGDITTAAPGGITTAAPGGITTAAPGGITTAAPGGITTAAPGSITTAAPGGITTTVTAGTGSHSGASDILLVLLLVFSIK
;
A
#
# COMPACT_ATOMS: atom_id res chain seq x y z
N ALA A 1 17.93 -8.63 -22.00
CA ALA A 1 17.99 -7.39 -21.22
C ALA A 1 16.58 -7.03 -20.78
N ALA A 2 16.31 -7.08 -19.48
CA ALA A 2 15.17 -6.38 -18.90
C ALA A 2 15.79 -5.25 -18.07
N PRO A 3 15.59 -3.95 -18.38
CA PRO A 3 15.95 -2.91 -17.44
C PRO A 3 14.87 -2.90 -16.33
N ASP A 4 15.23 -3.23 -15.11
CA ASP A 4 15.77 -2.32 -14.08
C ASP A 4 14.62 -1.67 -13.30
N GLY A 5 14.05 -2.45 -12.37
CA GLY A 5 13.15 -1.92 -11.36
C GLY A 5 13.87 -0.97 -10.42
N ILE A 6 13.23 0.13 -10.01
CA ILE A 6 13.81 1.09 -9.08
C ILE A 6 13.54 0.59 -7.67
N THR A 7 14.58 0.16 -6.97
CA THR A 7 14.50 -0.23 -5.56
C THR A 7 15.29 0.74 -4.70
N THR A 8 14.60 1.43 -3.80
CA THR A 8 15.21 2.27 -2.76
C THR A 8 14.85 1.70 -1.40
N VAL A 9 15.85 1.27 -0.64
CA VAL A 9 15.66 0.75 0.72
C VAL A 9 16.56 1.52 1.67
N ALA A 10 15.95 2.18 2.64
CA ALA A 10 16.68 2.86 3.70
C ALA A 10 17.23 1.87 4.74
N PRO A 11 18.27 2.24 5.51
CA PRO A 11 18.84 1.39 6.55
C PRO A 11 17.78 0.84 7.53
N GLY A 12 17.84 -0.45 7.83
CA GLY A 12 16.87 -1.14 8.68
C GLY A 12 15.55 -1.52 8.00
N GLY A 13 15.36 -1.17 6.72
CA GLY A 13 14.31 -1.76 5.90
C GLY A 13 14.68 -3.19 5.46
N ILE A 14 13.70 -4.08 5.42
CA ILE A 14 13.85 -5.45 4.91
C ILE A 14 13.02 -5.58 3.64
N THR A 15 13.65 -5.96 2.54
CA THR A 15 12.95 -6.14 1.27
C THR A 15 13.32 -7.44 0.59
N THR A 16 12.35 -8.03 -0.10
CA THR A 16 12.55 -9.02 -1.15
C THR A 16 11.78 -8.52 -2.38
N VAL A 17 12.50 -8.25 -3.47
CA VAL A 17 11.95 -7.60 -4.68
C VAL A 17 12.37 -8.41 -5.89
N ALA A 18 11.45 -8.59 -6.84
CA ALA A 18 11.72 -9.30 -8.08
C ALA A 18 12.06 -8.29 -9.21
N PRO A 19 12.56 -8.74 -10.36
CA PRO A 19 12.82 -7.84 -11.48
C PRO A 19 11.53 -7.20 -12.02
N GLY A 20 11.57 -5.91 -12.32
CA GLY A 20 10.45 -5.16 -12.91
C GLY A 20 9.67 -4.28 -11.93
N ASP A 21 10.10 -4.20 -10.67
CA ASP A 21 9.33 -3.56 -9.61
C ASP A 21 9.76 -2.11 -9.35
N ILE A 22 8.82 -1.29 -8.86
CA ILE A 22 9.13 0.02 -8.30
C ILE A 22 8.85 -0.04 -6.80
N THR A 23 9.91 -0.07 -6.00
CA THR A 23 9.82 -0.27 -4.56
C THR A 23 10.57 0.81 -3.80
N THR A 24 9.87 1.48 -2.87
CA THR A 24 10.47 2.38 -1.89
C THR A 24 10.14 1.91 -0.48
N VAL A 25 11.17 1.65 0.33
CA VAL A 25 11.03 1.19 1.72
C VAL A 25 11.83 2.11 2.64
N ALA A 26 11.13 2.77 3.56
CA ALA A 26 11.71 3.59 4.61
C ALA A 26 12.25 2.73 5.78
N PRO A 27 13.01 3.31 6.74
CA PRO A 27 13.60 2.56 7.85
C PRO A 27 12.57 1.75 8.65
N GLY A 28 12.89 0.50 8.96
CA GLY A 28 12.02 -0.40 9.70
C GLY A 28 10.79 -0.90 8.92
N GLY A 29 10.65 -0.52 7.64
CA GLY A 29 9.64 -1.09 6.76
C GLY A 29 10.00 -2.51 6.34
N ILE A 30 8.99 -3.36 6.18
CA ILE A 30 9.14 -4.76 5.75
C ILE A 30 8.29 -5.00 4.52
N THR A 31 8.91 -5.56 3.48
CA THR A 31 8.27 -5.71 2.18
C THR A 31 8.63 -7.02 1.50
N THR A 32 7.63 -7.66 0.91
CA THR A 32 7.79 -8.77 -0.06
C THR A 32 6.98 -8.44 -1.31
N VAL A 33 7.66 -8.37 -2.44
CA VAL A 33 7.11 -7.93 -3.73
C VAL A 33 7.35 -8.99 -4.80
N ALA A 34 6.35 -9.21 -5.64
CA ALA A 34 6.44 -10.08 -6.81
C ALA A 34 6.66 -9.24 -8.08
N PRO A 35 6.99 -9.84 -9.23
CA PRO A 35 7.30 -9.08 -10.44
C PRO A 35 6.14 -8.20 -10.92
N GLY A 36 6.47 -6.97 -11.31
CA GLY A 36 5.55 -6.03 -11.96
C GLY A 36 4.74 -5.17 -11.01
N ASP A 37 5.19 -5.04 -9.77
CA ASP A 37 4.44 -4.38 -8.70
C ASP A 37 4.97 -2.96 -8.41
N ILE A 38 4.09 -2.13 -7.82
CA ILE A 38 4.45 -0.80 -7.32
C ILE A 38 4.17 -0.75 -5.81
N THR A 39 5.22 -0.54 -5.02
CA THR A 39 5.15 -0.60 -3.56
C THR A 39 5.83 0.59 -2.90
N THR A 40 5.12 1.25 -1.98
CA THR A 40 5.69 2.26 -1.09
C THR A 40 5.40 1.92 0.37
N VAL A 41 6.44 1.88 1.19
CA VAL A 41 6.36 1.54 2.62
C VAL A 41 7.03 2.62 3.45
N ALA A 42 6.22 3.29 4.26
CA ALA A 42 6.69 4.25 5.26
C ALA A 42 7.25 3.51 6.50
N PRO A 43 7.90 4.22 7.45
CA PRO A 43 8.54 3.59 8.59
C PRO A 43 7.63 2.66 9.40
N GLY A 44 8.11 1.46 9.70
CA GLY A 44 7.35 0.44 10.44
C GLY A 44 6.15 -0.15 9.69
N GLY A 45 5.94 0.22 8.42
CA GLY A 45 4.90 -0.38 7.59
C GLY A 45 5.28 -1.79 7.12
N ILE A 46 4.27 -2.61 6.85
CA ILE A 46 4.44 -3.99 6.38
C ILE A 46 3.61 -4.23 5.14
N THR A 47 4.22 -4.75 4.07
CA THR A 47 3.54 -5.01 2.81
C THR A 47 3.86 -6.40 2.25
N THR A 48 2.84 -7.04 1.71
CA THR A 48 2.94 -8.29 0.94
C THR A 48 2.13 -8.13 -0.32
N VAL A 49 2.78 -8.39 -1.45
CA VAL A 49 2.29 -7.97 -2.76
C VAL A 49 2.44 -9.12 -3.74
N ALA A 50 1.39 -9.40 -4.50
CA ALA A 50 1.37 -10.40 -5.56
C ALA A 50 1.46 -9.72 -6.93
N PRO A 51 1.72 -10.47 -8.03
CA PRO A 51 2.01 -9.84 -9.32
C PRO A 51 0.91 -8.90 -9.83
N GLY A 52 1.34 -7.74 -10.32
CA GLY A 52 0.48 -6.71 -10.91
C GLY A 52 -0.27 -5.88 -9.88
N ASP A 53 0.18 -5.86 -8.63
CA ASP A 53 -0.48 -5.15 -7.55
C ASP A 53 0.15 -3.77 -7.30
N ILE A 54 -0.66 -2.87 -6.70
CA ILE A 54 -0.22 -1.55 -6.26
C ILE A 54 -0.51 -1.42 -4.77
N THR A 55 0.53 -1.18 -3.97
CA THR A 55 0.38 -1.09 -2.51
C THR A 55 1.06 0.12 -1.91
N THR A 56 0.42 0.69 -0.89
CA THR A 56 0.99 1.78 -0.09
C THR A 56 0.65 1.57 1.38
N ALA A 57 1.69 1.50 2.21
CA ALA A 57 1.58 1.45 3.67
C ALA A 57 2.14 2.74 4.28
N ALA A 58 1.27 3.53 4.92
CA ALA A 58 1.69 4.62 5.80
C ALA A 58 2.31 4.07 7.11
N PRO A 59 2.84 4.91 8.01
CA PRO A 59 3.54 4.44 9.21
C PRO A 59 2.70 3.47 10.05
N GLY A 60 3.30 2.31 10.37
CA GLY A 60 2.62 1.22 11.09
C GLY A 60 1.44 0.58 10.35
N GLY A 61 1.21 0.94 9.10
CA GLY A 61 0.16 0.35 8.25
C GLY A 61 0.57 -1.02 7.74
N ILE A 62 -0.42 -1.89 7.56
CA ILE A 62 -0.22 -3.26 7.05
C ILE A 62 -1.08 -3.44 5.80
N THR A 63 -0.48 -3.91 4.72
CA THR A 63 -1.20 -4.18 3.47
C THR A 63 -0.91 -5.57 2.94
N THR A 64 -1.94 -6.20 2.38
CA THR A 64 -1.80 -7.43 1.61
C THR A 64 -2.66 -7.33 0.36
N ALA A 65 -2.04 -7.48 -0.80
CA ALA A 65 -2.74 -7.52 -2.08
C ALA A 65 -2.57 -8.91 -2.72
N ALA A 66 -3.65 -9.39 -3.32
CA ALA A 66 -3.68 -10.55 -4.20
C ALA A 66 -3.80 -10.06 -5.65
N PRO A 67 -3.43 -10.88 -6.66
CA PRO A 67 -3.13 -10.42 -8.01
C PRO A 67 -4.14 -9.43 -8.62
N GLY A 68 -3.61 -8.34 -9.19
CA GLY A 68 -4.37 -7.21 -9.71
C GLY A 68 -5.02 -6.35 -8.62
N GLY A 69 -4.60 -6.50 -7.36
CA GLY A 69 -5.14 -5.81 -6.21
C GLY A 69 -4.53 -4.44 -5.99
N ILE A 70 -5.32 -3.50 -5.49
CA ILE A 70 -4.86 -2.16 -5.10
C ILE A 70 -5.18 -1.97 -3.63
N THR A 71 -4.15 -1.68 -2.82
CA THR A 71 -4.32 -1.47 -1.38
C THR A 71 -3.65 -0.20 -0.88
N THR A 72 -4.32 0.48 0.03
CA THR A 72 -3.73 1.59 0.77
C THR A 72 -4.13 1.57 2.24
N ALA A 73 -3.16 1.52 3.13
CA ALA A 73 -3.36 1.65 4.57
C ALA A 73 -2.86 3.01 5.05
N ALA A 74 -3.77 3.81 5.62
CA ALA A 74 -3.42 4.98 6.42
C ALA A 74 -2.70 4.56 7.73
N PRO A 75 -2.18 5.49 8.56
CA PRO A 75 -1.42 5.14 9.74
C PRO A 75 -2.14 4.15 10.67
N GLY A 76 -1.47 3.04 11.01
CA GLY A 76 -2.04 1.94 11.81
C GLY A 76 -3.22 1.20 11.17
N GLY A 77 -3.57 1.50 9.92
CA GLY A 77 -4.60 0.82 9.16
C GLY A 77 -4.14 -0.54 8.63
N ILE A 78 -5.09 -1.45 8.43
CA ILE A 78 -4.85 -2.79 7.89
C ILE A 78 -5.76 -3.00 6.67
N THR A 79 -5.17 -3.35 5.53
CA THR A 79 -5.93 -3.67 4.31
C THR A 79 -5.62 -5.04 3.76
N THR A 80 -6.66 -5.66 3.19
CA THR A 80 -6.51 -6.86 2.38
C THR A 80 -7.39 -6.77 1.13
N ALA A 81 -6.77 -6.88 -0.05
CA ALA A 81 -7.50 -7.01 -1.31
C ALA A 81 -7.46 -8.46 -1.79
N ALA A 82 -8.63 -9.05 -2.05
CA ALA A 82 -8.72 -10.25 -2.88
C ALA A 82 -8.41 -9.90 -4.37
N PRO A 83 -8.26 -10.88 -5.28
CA PRO A 83 -7.88 -10.61 -6.67
C PRO A 83 -8.75 -9.55 -7.35
N GLY A 84 -8.11 -8.57 -7.99
CA GLY A 84 -8.77 -7.42 -8.62
C GLY A 84 -9.49 -6.47 -7.65
N GLY A 85 -9.34 -6.66 -6.33
CA GLY A 85 -9.98 -5.86 -5.31
C GLY A 85 -9.25 -4.55 -5.04
N ILE A 86 -9.99 -3.51 -4.68
CA ILE A 86 -9.46 -2.19 -4.32
C ILE A 86 -9.85 -1.88 -2.88
N THR A 87 -8.86 -1.62 -2.03
CA THR A 87 -9.09 -1.45 -0.60
C THR A 87 -8.36 -0.23 -0.05
N THR A 88 -9.08 0.59 0.73
CA THR A 88 -8.48 1.71 1.46
C THR A 88 -8.93 1.68 2.91
N ALA A 89 -7.96 1.63 3.84
CA ALA A 89 -8.23 1.72 5.27
C ALA A 89 -7.94 3.13 5.80
N ALA A 90 -8.89 3.69 6.54
CA ALA A 90 -8.67 4.87 7.37
C ALA A 90 -7.75 4.56 8.57
N PRO A 91 -7.24 5.58 9.29
CA PRO A 91 -6.35 5.36 10.42
C PRO A 91 -6.93 4.41 11.47
N GLY A 92 -6.14 3.42 11.89
CA GLY A 92 -6.52 2.42 12.89
C GLY A 92 -7.67 1.48 12.50
N SER A 93 -8.10 1.49 11.23
CA SER A 93 -9.19 0.64 10.75
C SER A 93 -8.69 -0.62 10.06
N ILE A 94 -9.57 -1.62 9.95
CA ILE A 94 -9.32 -2.86 9.21
C ILE A 94 -10.33 -2.93 8.06
N THR A 95 -9.84 -3.14 6.85
CA THR A 95 -10.69 -3.17 5.65
C THR A 95 -10.31 -4.32 4.74
N THR A 96 -11.32 -4.97 4.16
CA THR A 96 -11.11 -6.07 3.22
C THR A 96 -12.04 -5.90 2.02
N ALA A 97 -11.50 -6.06 0.82
CA ALA A 97 -12.30 -6.13 -0.40
C ALA A 97 -12.43 -7.58 -0.90
N ALA A 98 -13.64 -7.96 -1.32
CA ALA A 98 -13.91 -9.20 -2.04
C ALA A 98 -13.33 -9.14 -3.48
N PRO A 99 -13.28 -10.27 -4.22
CA PRO A 99 -12.77 -10.27 -5.59
C PRO A 99 -13.48 -9.25 -6.49
N GLY A 100 -12.72 -8.40 -7.17
CA GLY A 100 -13.25 -7.28 -7.99
C GLY A 100 -14.02 -6.21 -7.19
N GLY A 101 -14.06 -6.32 -5.86
CA GLY A 101 -14.77 -5.42 -4.98
C GLY A 101 -13.98 -4.16 -4.67
N ILE A 102 -14.69 -3.09 -4.32
CA ILE A 102 -14.09 -1.84 -3.85
C ILE A 102 -14.58 -1.62 -2.42
N THR A 103 -13.67 -1.43 -1.48
CA THR A 103 -14.03 -1.18 -0.08
C THR A 103 -13.15 -0.09 0.51
N THR A 104 -13.79 0.96 1.02
CA THR A 104 -13.12 2.08 1.65
C THR A 104 -13.74 2.29 3.01
N THR A 105 -12.91 2.29 4.05
CA THR A 105 -13.32 2.80 5.35
C THR A 105 -12.90 4.25 5.49
N VAL A 106 -13.76 5.03 6.16
CA VAL A 106 -13.50 6.42 6.50
C VAL A 106 -13.73 6.58 8.00
N THR A 107 -12.78 7.21 8.69
CA THR A 107 -12.98 7.55 10.10
C THR A 107 -13.81 8.82 10.19
N ALA A 108 -15.00 8.74 10.77
CA ALA A 108 -15.76 9.92 11.19
C ALA A 108 -15.15 10.44 12.51
N GLY A 109 -14.12 11.28 12.42
CA GLY A 109 -13.41 11.81 13.59
C GLY A 109 -13.23 13.33 13.53
N THR A 110 -13.91 14.02 14.44
CA THR A 110 -13.78 15.45 14.71
C THR A 110 -12.38 15.77 15.26
N GLY A 111 -11.46 16.28 14.43
CA GLY A 111 -10.11 16.59 14.90
C GLY A 111 -9.24 17.30 13.87
N SER A 112 -8.78 18.47 14.25
CA SER A 112 -8.03 19.47 13.48
C SER A 112 -6.77 18.94 12.78
N HIS A 113 -6.71 19.20 11.47
CA HIS A 113 -5.52 19.47 10.64
C HIS A 113 -4.31 18.50 10.71
N SER A 114 -4.43 17.34 10.06
CA SER A 114 -3.29 16.67 9.37
C SER A 114 -3.78 15.52 8.47
N GLY A 115 -4.75 14.73 8.94
CA GLY A 115 -5.14 13.49 8.25
C GLY A 115 -6.02 13.65 7.00
N ALA A 116 -6.73 14.77 6.85
CA ALA A 116 -7.58 15.00 5.67
C ALA A 116 -6.76 15.19 4.38
N SER A 117 -5.54 15.73 4.48
CA SER A 117 -4.62 15.92 3.36
C SER A 117 -4.05 14.58 2.88
N ASP A 118 -3.72 13.69 3.81
CA ASP A 118 -3.20 12.35 3.50
C ASP A 118 -4.28 11.47 2.85
N ILE A 119 -5.52 11.55 3.34
CA ILE A 119 -6.66 10.80 2.77
C ILE A 119 -7.05 11.35 1.39
N LEU A 120 -7.04 12.67 1.19
CA LEU A 120 -7.34 13.27 -0.11
C LEU A 120 -6.25 12.92 -1.14
N LEU A 121 -4.98 12.87 -0.73
CA LEU A 121 -3.88 12.43 -1.59
C LEU A 121 -4.01 10.94 -1.95
N VAL A 122 -4.39 10.09 -1.01
CA VAL A 122 -4.64 8.66 -1.26
C VAL A 122 -5.84 8.45 -2.19
N LEU A 123 -6.93 9.19 -1.99
CA LEU A 123 -8.09 9.15 -2.89
C LEU A 123 -7.72 9.67 -4.29
N LEU A 124 -6.98 10.77 -4.38
CA LEU A 124 -6.45 11.30 -5.65
C LEU A 124 -5.54 10.29 -6.34
N LEU A 125 -4.65 9.60 -5.61
CA LEU A 125 -3.77 8.57 -6.16
C LEU A 125 -4.60 7.39 -6.71
N VAL A 126 -5.56 6.88 -5.94
CA VAL A 126 -6.45 5.79 -6.37
C VAL A 126 -7.30 6.19 -7.58
N PHE A 127 -7.81 7.44 -7.64
CA PHE A 127 -8.59 7.94 -8.77
C PHE A 127 -7.77 8.37 -9.99
N SER A 128 -6.47 8.66 -9.83
CA SER A 128 -5.58 9.07 -10.93
C SER A 128 -5.02 7.88 -11.72
N ILE A 129 -5.21 6.64 -11.24
CA ILE A 129 -4.79 5.40 -11.93
C ILE A 129 -5.85 4.98 -12.98
N LYS A 130 -6.47 5.94 -13.68
CA LYS A 130 -7.47 5.68 -14.73
C LYS A 130 -6.97 6.09 -16.10
#